data_AF-B5KVH8-F1
#
_entry.id   AF-B5KVH8-F1
#
_cell.length_a   1.000
_cell.length_b   1.000
_cell.length_c   1.000
_cell.angle_alpha   90.00
_cell.angle_beta   90.00
_cell.angle_gamma   90.00
#
_symmetry.space_group_name_H-M   'P 1'
#
loop_
_entity.id
_entity.type
_entity.pdbx_description
1 polymer ?
#
loop_
_entity_poly.entity_id
_entity_poly.type
_entity_poly.pdbx_seq_one_letter_code
_entity_poly.pdbx_strand_id
1 'polypeptide(L)'
;MGMLKSSLAFLVLVFAFFFCYVMSSGSYDYFQFVQQWPPTNCILRTKCSKPRPLQNFTIHGLWPSNYSNPKMPSNCVGSRFNFTRVPPRLRSKLKISWPDVESGNDTKFWEGEWNK
;
A
#
# COMPACT_ATOMS: atom_id res chain seq x y z
N MET A 1 4.50 -55.20 3.68
CA MET A 1 4.82 -53.76 3.59
C MET A 1 4.66 -53.33 2.14
N GLY A 2 3.46 -52.91 1.72
CA GLY A 2 3.21 -52.49 0.34
C GLY A 2 3.63 -51.03 0.16
N MET A 3 4.63 -50.76 -0.69
CA MET A 3 4.96 -49.39 -1.08
C MET A 3 3.83 -48.82 -1.93
N LEU A 4 3.17 -47.78 -1.45
CA LEU A 4 2.18 -47.03 -2.22
C LEU A 4 2.93 -46.36 -3.39
N LYS A 5 2.75 -46.85 -4.61
CA LYS A 5 3.31 -46.20 -5.80
C LYS A 5 2.57 -44.89 -6.02
N SER A 6 3.23 -43.77 -5.71
CA SER A 6 2.70 -42.44 -6.01
C SER A 6 2.49 -42.33 -7.52
N SER A 7 1.24 -42.10 -7.93
CA SER A 7 0.92 -41.89 -9.34
C SER A 7 1.51 -40.55 -9.80
N LEU A 8 2.04 -40.50 -11.03
CA LEU A 8 2.53 -39.26 -11.64
C LEU A 8 1.48 -38.13 -11.57
N ALA A 9 0.19 -38.48 -11.71
CA ALA A 9 -0.91 -37.52 -11.58
C ALA A 9 -1.00 -36.90 -10.17
N PHE A 10 -0.76 -37.68 -9.12
CA PHE A 10 -0.76 -37.19 -7.74
C PHE A 10 0.40 -36.22 -7.49
N LEU A 11 1.60 -36.54 -8.01
CA LEU A 11 2.76 -35.65 -7.92
C LEU A 11 2.54 -34.32 -8.66
N VAL A 12 1.93 -34.37 -9.85
CA VAL A 12 1.59 -33.17 -10.62
C VAL A 12 0.57 -32.29 -9.88
N LEU A 13 -0.46 -32.90 -9.28
CA LEU A 13 -1.46 -32.17 -8.50
C LEU A 13 -0.83 -31.48 -7.28
N VAL A 14 -0.02 -32.21 -6.50
CA VAL A 14 0.69 -31.64 -5.33
C VAL A 14 1.58 -30.48 -5.75
N PHE A 15 2.31 -30.61 -6.85
CA PHE A 15 3.16 -29.54 -7.38
C PHE A 15 2.35 -28.31 -7.82
N ALA A 16 1.24 -28.51 -8.52
CA ALA A 16 0.36 -27.42 -8.94
C ALA A 16 -0.23 -26.67 -7.74
N PHE A 17 -0.73 -27.40 -6.72
CA PHE A 17 -1.24 -26.80 -5.49
C PHE A 17 -0.16 -26.03 -4.72
N PHE A 18 1.06 -26.58 -4.63
CA PHE A 18 2.19 -25.89 -4.01
C PHE A 18 2.54 -24.59 -4.74
N PHE A 19 2.59 -24.63 -6.08
CA PHE A 19 2.91 -23.45 -6.89
C PHE A 19 1.81 -22.39 -6.77
N CYS A 20 0.54 -22.79 -6.82
CA CYS A 20 -0.59 -21.88 -6.57
C CYS A 20 -0.53 -21.28 -5.17
N TYR A 21 -0.18 -22.05 -4.14
CA TYR A 21 -0.01 -21.56 -2.79
C TYR A 21 1.10 -20.52 -2.68
N VAL A 22 2.28 -20.80 -3.26
CA VAL A 22 3.42 -19.85 -3.30
C VAL A 22 3.06 -18.57 -4.07
N MET A 23 2.28 -18.66 -5.14
CA MET A 23 1.81 -17.49 -5.89
C MET A 23 0.69 -16.73 -5.16
N SER A 24 -0.05 -17.38 -4.26
CA SER A 24 -1.18 -16.80 -3.53
C SER A 24 -0.82 -16.32 -2.12
N SER A 25 0.35 -16.70 -1.57
CA SER A 25 0.81 -16.18 -0.29
C SER A 25 1.10 -14.68 -0.42
N GLY A 26 0.46 -13.88 0.42
CA GLY A 26 0.61 -12.43 0.42
C GLY A 26 2.07 -12.01 0.63
N SER A 27 2.52 -10.99 -0.11
CA SER A 27 3.89 -10.49 -0.07
C SER A 27 4.21 -9.60 1.15
N TYR A 28 3.33 -9.57 2.16
CA TYR A 28 3.41 -8.73 3.35
C TYR A 28 2.89 -9.44 4.60
N ASP A 29 3.42 -9.07 5.77
CA ASP A 29 3.04 -9.63 7.08
C ASP A 29 1.93 -8.80 7.78
N TYR A 30 1.96 -7.48 7.65
CA TYR A 30 1.00 -6.55 8.29
C TYR A 30 0.84 -5.25 7.50
N PHE A 31 -0.12 -4.42 7.89
CA PHE A 31 -0.27 -3.06 7.38
C PHE A 31 0.17 -2.02 8.41
N GLN A 32 0.98 -1.06 7.96
CA GLN A 32 1.24 0.17 8.70
C GLN A 32 0.22 1.23 8.28
N PHE A 33 -0.65 1.64 9.20
CA PHE A 33 -1.47 2.83 9.03
C PHE A 33 -0.72 4.04 9.57
N VAL A 34 -0.12 4.82 8.66
CA VAL A 34 0.78 5.90 9.01
C VAL A 34 0.05 7.23 8.96
N GLN A 35 0.18 7.99 10.03
CA GLN A 35 -0.36 9.34 10.16
C GLN A 35 0.77 10.36 10.24
N GLN A 36 0.51 11.57 9.79
CA GLN A 36 1.42 12.70 9.80
C GLN A 36 0.80 13.89 10.53
N TRP A 37 1.65 14.66 11.21
CA TRP A 37 1.29 15.94 11.81
C TRP A 37 1.71 17.08 10.87
N PRO A 38 0.75 17.75 10.19
CA PRO A 38 1.07 18.72 9.14
C PRO A 38 2.01 19.86 9.57
N PRO A 39 1.85 20.47 10.76
CA PRO A 39 2.75 21.54 11.21
C PRO A 39 4.21 21.11 11.30
N THR A 40 4.50 19.95 11.88
CA THR A 40 5.88 19.46 12.03
C THR A 40 6.46 19.02 10.69
N ASN A 41 5.66 18.39 9.82
CA ASN A 41 6.16 17.95 8.52
C ASN A 41 6.65 19.14 7.68
N CYS A 42 5.94 20.27 7.74
CA CYS A 42 6.36 21.48 7.05
C CYS A 42 7.61 22.15 7.62
N ILE A 43 7.75 22.20 8.95
CA ILE A 43 8.91 22.82 9.60
C ILE A 43 10.18 22.02 9.29
N LEU A 44 10.13 20.70 9.43
CA LEU A 44 11.32 19.84 9.28
C LEU A 44 11.77 19.68 7.82
N ARG A 45 10.83 19.65 6.87
CA ARG A 45 11.14 19.33 5.46
C ARG A 45 11.53 20.55 4.63
N THR A 46 11.41 21.79 5.14
CA THR A 46 11.71 23.09 4.48
C THR A 46 11.15 23.27 3.06
N LYS A 47 10.23 22.40 2.64
CA LYS A 47 9.73 22.28 1.26
C LYS A 47 8.24 22.55 1.13
N CYS A 48 7.58 22.97 2.21
CA CYS A 48 6.17 23.33 2.12
C CYS A 48 6.01 24.62 1.33
N SER A 49 5.48 24.50 0.12
CA SER A 49 5.16 25.65 -0.73
C SER A 49 3.74 26.17 -0.48
N LYS A 50 2.85 25.31 0.03
CA LYS A 50 1.44 25.63 0.33
C LYS A 50 0.99 24.99 1.65
N PRO A 51 1.52 25.42 2.79
CA PRO A 51 1.17 24.84 4.08
C PRO A 51 -0.32 25.02 4.34
N ARG A 52 -1.02 23.91 4.63
CA ARG A 52 -2.44 23.94 5.04
C ARG A 52 -2.50 24.07 6.56
N PRO A 53 -3.32 24.98 7.14
CA PRO A 53 -3.44 25.15 8.58
C PRO A 53 -4.30 24.04 9.20
N LEU A 54 -3.85 22.80 9.07
CA LEU A 54 -4.51 21.61 9.59
C LEU A 54 -3.97 21.32 10.99
N GLN A 55 -4.86 21.32 11.99
CA GLN A 55 -4.52 21.04 13.39
C GLN A 55 -4.94 19.63 13.83
N ASN A 56 -4.99 18.69 12.88
CA ASN A 56 -5.34 17.29 13.12
C ASN A 56 -4.29 16.39 12.50
N PHE A 57 -4.14 15.18 13.04
CA PHE A 57 -3.42 14.12 12.32
C PHE A 57 -4.12 13.82 11.01
N THR A 58 -3.33 13.70 9.95
CA THR A 58 -3.80 13.31 8.64
C THR A 58 -3.13 12.01 8.24
N ILE A 59 -3.75 11.27 7.34
CA ILE A 59 -3.18 10.05 6.78
C ILE A 59 -1.94 10.44 5.98
N HIS A 60 -0.87 9.68 6.14
CA HIS A 60 0.27 9.68 5.22
C HIS A 60 0.09 8.55 4.22
N GLY A 61 -0.14 7.33 4.71
CA GLY A 61 -0.36 6.17 3.84
C GLY A 61 -0.75 4.92 4.61
N LEU A 62 -1.13 3.90 3.85
CA LEU A 62 -1.39 2.55 4.34
C LEU A 62 -0.42 1.62 3.61
N TRP A 63 0.59 1.11 4.31
CA TRP A 63 1.70 0.40 3.68
C TRP A 63 1.68 -1.08 4.05
N PRO A 64 1.62 -2.01 3.07
CA PRO A 64 1.96 -3.40 3.33
C PRO A 64 3.40 -3.49 3.81
N SER A 65 3.68 -4.31 4.81
CA SER A 65 4.97 -4.32 5.51
C SER A 65 5.35 -5.71 5.98
N ASN A 66 6.66 -5.99 5.98
CA ASN A 66 7.23 -7.21 6.54
C ASN A 66 7.98 -6.94 7.84
N TYR A 67 8.01 -7.89 8.76
CA TYR A 67 8.79 -7.76 10.00
C TYR A 67 10.30 -7.65 9.71
N SER A 68 10.78 -8.33 8.67
CA SER A 68 12.17 -8.27 8.22
C SER A 68 12.54 -6.94 7.56
N ASN A 69 11.59 -6.30 6.87
CA ASN A 69 11.76 -4.98 6.27
C ASN A 69 10.42 -4.24 6.22
N PRO A 70 10.20 -3.27 7.13
CA PRO A 70 8.94 -2.52 7.21
C PRO A 70 8.63 -1.67 5.98
N LYS A 71 9.58 -1.46 5.06
CA LYS A 71 9.35 -0.69 3.82
C LYS A 71 8.95 -1.57 2.64
N MET A 72 8.94 -2.89 2.81
CA MET A 72 8.62 -3.84 1.76
C MET A 72 7.32 -4.58 2.09
N PRO A 73 6.52 -4.92 1.07
CA PRO A 73 6.77 -4.74 -0.36
C PRO A 73 6.53 -3.29 -0.85
N SER A 74 7.16 -2.92 -1.97
CA SER A 74 6.91 -1.65 -2.67
C SER A 74 7.09 -1.81 -4.18
N ASN A 75 6.53 -0.88 -4.95
CA ASN A 75 6.44 -0.83 -6.40
C ASN A 75 5.87 -2.12 -6.99
N CYS A 76 4.82 -2.64 -6.36
CA CYS A 76 4.19 -3.89 -6.78
C CYS A 76 3.59 -3.77 -8.19
N VAL A 77 3.59 -4.86 -8.94
CA VAL A 77 2.92 -4.93 -10.24
C VAL A 77 1.41 -4.86 -10.03
N GLY A 78 0.73 -3.94 -10.71
CA GLY A 78 -0.71 -3.77 -10.55
C GLY A 78 -1.27 -2.64 -11.41
N SER A 79 -2.57 -2.38 -11.25
CA SER A 79 -3.21 -1.25 -11.93
C SER A 79 -2.66 0.07 -11.39
N ARG A 80 -2.24 0.95 -12.31
CA ARG A 80 -1.85 2.32 -11.94
C ARG A 80 -3.04 3.10 -11.38
N PHE A 81 -2.73 4.07 -10.54
CA PHE A 81 -3.71 4.98 -9.98
C PHE A 81 -4.53 5.63 -11.10
N ASN A 82 -5.85 5.64 -10.91
CA ASN A 82 -6.75 6.34 -11.81
C ASN A 82 -7.78 7.10 -10.98
N PHE A 83 -7.67 8.42 -10.96
CA PHE A 83 -8.56 9.28 -10.17
C PHE A 83 -10.05 9.10 -10.50
N THR A 84 -10.38 8.69 -11.73
CA THR A 84 -11.78 8.43 -12.13
C THR A 84 -12.39 7.27 -11.34
N ARG A 85 -11.57 6.34 -10.83
CA ARG A 85 -12.00 5.22 -9.98
C ARG A 85 -12.22 5.61 -8.52
N VAL A 86 -11.79 6.79 -8.09
CA VAL A 86 -12.06 7.29 -6.73
C VAL A 86 -13.50 7.78 -6.67
N PRO A 87 -14.38 7.16 -5.86
CA PRO A 87 -15.81 7.50 -5.83
C PRO A 87 -16.03 8.97 -5.47
N PRO A 88 -16.96 9.69 -6.12
CA PRO A 88 -17.22 11.11 -5.83
C PRO A 88 -17.46 11.40 -4.34
N ARG A 89 -18.18 10.51 -3.65
CA ARG A 89 -18.47 10.60 -2.20
C ARG A 89 -17.23 10.48 -1.31
N LEU A 90 -16.16 9.85 -1.80
CA LEU A 90 -14.92 9.65 -1.04
C LEU A 90 -13.96 10.83 -1.21
N ARG A 91 -13.98 11.52 -2.37
CA ARG A 91 -13.05 12.60 -2.70
C ARG A 91 -13.05 13.73 -1.68
N SER A 92 -14.22 14.14 -1.19
CA SER A 92 -14.32 15.20 -0.17
C SER A 92 -13.70 14.79 1.16
N LYS A 93 -13.92 13.54 1.58
CA LYS A 93 -13.31 12.98 2.79
C LYS A 93 -11.79 12.92 2.68
N LEU A 94 -11.27 12.44 1.55
CA LEU A 94 -9.83 12.34 1.30
C LEU A 94 -9.12 13.70 1.32
N LYS A 95 -9.75 14.76 0.79
CA LYS A 95 -9.18 16.11 0.85
C LYS A 95 -8.99 16.64 2.28
N ILE A 96 -9.75 16.11 3.23
CA ILE A 96 -9.67 16.50 4.65
C ILE A 96 -8.73 15.54 5.39
N SER A 97 -8.93 14.23 5.25
CA SER A 97 -8.25 13.23 6.06
C SER A 97 -6.91 12.76 5.47
N TRP A 98 -6.69 12.89 4.17
CA TRP A 98 -5.47 12.44 3.47
C TRP A 98 -4.93 13.49 2.49
N PRO A 99 -4.69 14.75 2.91
CA PRO A 99 -4.19 15.79 2.01
C PRO A 99 -2.68 15.66 1.76
N ASP A 100 -2.22 16.22 0.65
CA ASP A 100 -0.81 16.57 0.47
C ASP A 100 -0.50 17.82 1.31
N VAL A 101 0.28 17.62 2.36
CA VAL A 101 0.67 18.67 3.30
C VAL A 101 1.94 19.43 2.87
N GLU A 102 2.64 18.96 1.83
CA GLU A 102 3.90 19.55 1.36
C GLU A 102 3.69 20.49 0.16
N SER A 103 3.16 19.96 -0.95
CA SER A 103 2.97 20.74 -2.19
C SER A 103 1.52 21.20 -2.40
N GLY A 104 0.59 20.62 -1.65
CA GLY A 104 -0.85 20.86 -1.77
C GLY A 104 -1.50 20.18 -2.98
N ASN A 105 -0.79 19.29 -3.68
CA ASN A 105 -1.31 18.51 -4.81
C ASN A 105 -1.75 17.11 -4.36
N ASP A 106 -2.96 17.06 -3.81
CA ASP A 106 -3.54 15.85 -3.23
C ASP A 106 -3.55 14.67 -4.22
N THR A 107 -3.94 14.89 -5.48
CA THR A 107 -4.03 13.83 -6.48
C THR A 107 -2.67 13.19 -6.78
N LYS A 108 -1.62 14.01 -6.90
CA LYS A 108 -0.25 13.51 -7.14
C LYS A 108 0.26 12.73 -5.94
N PHE A 109 -0.08 13.18 -4.73
CA PHE A 109 0.27 12.47 -3.51
C PHE A 109 -0.44 11.12 -3.41
N TRP A 110 -1.75 11.05 -3.65
CA TRP A 110 -2.50 9.79 -3.68
C TRP A 110 -2.00 8.83 -4.75
N GLU A 111 -1.64 9.36 -5.92
CA GLU A 111 -1.02 8.58 -6.99
C GLU A 111 0.31 7.98 -6.56
N GLY A 112 1.17 8.76 -5.89
CA GLY A 112 2.44 8.29 -5.36
C GLY A 112 2.28 7.17 -4.35
N GLU A 113 1.35 7.34 -3.40
CA GLU A 113 1.07 6.33 -2.37
C GLU A 113 0.42 5.06 -2.92
N TRP A 114 -0.42 5.15 -3.96
CA TRP A 114 -1.04 3.99 -4.60
C TRP A 114 -0.08 3.21 -5.51
N ASN A 115 0.77 3.92 -6.25
CA ASN A 115 1.67 3.31 -7.23
C ASN A 115 2.97 2.77 -6.62
N LYS A 116 3.26 3.17 -5.37
CA LYS A 116 4.34 2.64 -4.55
C LYS A 116 3.95 1.31 -3.94
#